data_AF-A0A9E4SUB9-F1
#
_entry.id   AF-A0A9E4SUB9-F1
#
_cell.length_a   1.000
_cell.length_b   1.000
_cell.length_c   1.000
_cell.angle_alpha   90.00
_cell.angle_beta   90.00
_cell.angle_gamma   90.00
#
_symmetry.space_group_name_H-M   'P 1'
#
loop_
_entity.id
_entity.type
_entity.pdbx_description
1 polymer ?
#
loop_
_entity_poly.entity_id
_entity_poly.type
_entity_poly.pdbx_seq_one_letter_code
_entity_poly.pdbx_strand_id
1 'polypeptide(L)' 'MHDGIEMERLGLPTASIITHVFNNTAKAMTRMMGVPDYEYIVAEHPLSSLTDEQCRERAETLLPEVERILVGSAAAKAD' A
#
# COMPACT_ATOMS: atom_id res chain seq x y z
N MET A 1 2.43 -5.63 -5.01
CA MET A 1 1.05 -6.17 -4.93
C MET A 1 1.07 -7.61 -4.45
N HIS A 2 1.71 -8.54 -5.16
CA HIS A 2 1.74 -9.97 -4.81
C HIS A 2 1.94 -10.24 -3.31
N ASP A 3 3.07 -9.82 -2.74
CA ASP A 3 3.41 -10.14 -1.34
C ASP A 3 2.40 -9.55 -0.35
N GLY A 4 1.91 -8.34 -0.60
CA GLY A 4 0.89 -7.71 0.24
C GLY A 4 -0.45 -8.44 0.20
N ILE A 5 -0.82 -9.01 -0.95
CA ILE A 5 -2.02 -9.84 -1.10
C ILE A 5 -1.84 -11.18 -0.37
N GLU A 6 -0.68 -11.83 -0.50
CA GLU A 6 -0.42 -13.08 0.20
C GLU A 6 -0.38 -12.90 1.73
N MET A 7 0.20 -11.80 2.21
CA MET A 7 0.19 -11.46 3.65
C MET A 7 -1.24 -11.27 4.19
N GLU A 8 -2.10 -10.57 3.45
CA GLU A 8 -3.51 -10.40 3.83
C GLU A 8 -4.28 -11.74 3.86
N ARG A 9 -4.00 -12.64 2.92
CA ARG A 9 -4.56 -14.01 2.90
C ARG A 9 -4.12 -14.84 4.10
N LEU A 10 -2.93 -14.56 4.65
CA LEU A 10 -2.44 -15.15 5.90
C LEU A 10 -3.03 -14.47 7.15
N GLY A 11 -3.92 -13.50 7.00
CA GLY A 11 -4.52 -12.76 8.10
C GLY A 11 -3.66 -11.62 8.64
N LEU A 12 -2.53 -11.29 8.01
CA LEU A 12 -1.63 -10.23 8.45
C LEU A 12 -2.02 -8.88 7.80
N PRO A 13 -2.41 -7.87 8.59
CA PRO A 13 -2.66 -6.53 8.07
C PRO A 13 -1.43 -5.99 7.34
N THR A 14 -1.60 -5.52 6.10
CA THR A 14 -0.48 -5.17 5.21
C THR A 14 -0.77 -3.93 4.38
N ALA A 15 0.05 -2.89 4.56
CA ALA A 15 0.03 -1.68 3.74
C ALA A 15 1.08 -1.77 2.62
N SER A 16 0.64 -2.01 1.38
CA SER A 16 1.50 -1.91 0.20
C SER A 16 1.61 -0.45 -0.26
N ILE A 17 2.83 0.04 -0.50
CA ILE A 17 3.08 1.39 -1.04
C ILE A 17 3.75 1.26 -2.41
N ILE A 18 3.24 1.98 -3.41
CA ILE A 18 3.84 2.10 -4.75
C ILE A 18 3.98 3.57 -5.13
N THR A 19 4.70 3.86 -6.21
CA THR A 19 4.61 5.20 -6.83
C THR A 19 3.55 5.24 -7.94
N HIS A 20 2.99 6.42 -8.22
CA HIS A 20 1.87 6.58 -9.18
C HIS A 20 2.12 6.00 -10.58
N VAL A 21 3.38 5.92 -11.01
CA VAL A 21 3.77 5.32 -12.31
C VAL A 21 3.44 3.83 -12.39
N PHE A 22 3.27 3.15 -11.25
CA PHE A 22 2.92 1.73 -11.17
C PHE A 22 1.41 1.46 -11.05
N ASN A 23 0.55 2.48 -11.06
CA ASN A 23 -0.90 2.30 -10.89
C ASN A 23 -1.52 1.30 -11.88
N ASN A 24 -1.13 1.35 -13.16
CA ASN A 24 -1.65 0.44 -14.17
C ASN A 24 -1.21 -1.00 -13.91
N THR A 25 0.06 -1.19 -13.55
CA THR A 25 0.62 -2.50 -13.19
C THR A 25 -0.06 -3.07 -11.94
N ALA A 26 -0.22 -2.25 -10.89
CA ALA A 26 -0.87 -2.66 -9.66
C ALA A 26 -2.31 -3.11 -9.93
N LYS A 27 -3.10 -2.30 -10.65
CA LYS A 27 -4.47 -2.65 -11.07
C LYS A 27 -4.54 -3.93 -11.90
N ALA A 28 -3.56 -4.19 -12.76
CA ALA A 28 -3.51 -5.43 -13.53
C ALA A 28 -3.22 -6.64 -12.62
N MET A 29 -2.25 -6.51 -11.71
CA MET A 29 -1.89 -7.57 -10.76
C MET A 29 -3.04 -7.92 -9.81
N THR A 30 -3.71 -6.93 -9.23
CA THR A 30 -4.82 -7.15 -8.28
C THR A 30 -5.98 -7.89 -8.94
N ARG A 31 -6.35 -7.53 -10.19
CA ARG A 31 -7.33 -8.29 -10.99
C ARG A 31 -6.89 -9.71 -11.30
N MET A 32 -5.64 -9.89 -11.74
CA MET A 32 -5.09 -11.21 -12.06
C MET A 32 -5.10 -12.14 -10.84
N MET A 33 -4.92 -11.59 -9.63
CA MET A 33 -4.94 -12.33 -8.37
C MET A 33 -6.34 -12.47 -7.75
N GLY A 34 -7.40 -12.01 -8.43
CA GLY A 34 -8.78 -12.16 -7.97
C GLY A 34 -9.20 -11.21 -6.84
N VAL A 35 -8.44 -10.14 -6.61
CA VAL A 35 -8.68 -9.15 -5.54
C VAL A 35 -8.71 -7.72 -6.12
N PRO A 36 -9.64 -7.40 -7.04
CA PRO A 36 -9.63 -6.13 -7.78
C PRO A 36 -9.67 -4.88 -6.87
N ASP A 37 -10.26 -5.01 -5.69
CA ASP A 37 -10.42 -3.95 -4.69
C ASP A 37 -9.31 -3.96 -3.61
N TYR A 38 -8.21 -4.68 -3.84
CA TYR A 38 -7.06 -4.67 -2.94
C TYR A 38 -6.52 -3.25 -2.80
N GLU A 39 -6.52 -2.77 -1.57
CA GLU A 39 -6.13 -1.41 -1.22
C GLU A 39 -4.59 -1.28 -1.13
N TYR A 40 -4.06 -0.19 -1.68
CA TYR A 40 -2.65 0.17 -1.61
C TYR A 40 -2.48 1.69 -1.66
N ILE A 41 -1.37 2.17 -1.12
CA ILE A 41 -1.04 3.59 -1.03
C ILE A 41 -0.21 4.00 -2.25
N VAL A 42 -0.47 5.20 -2.76
CA VAL A 42 0.21 5.74 -3.94
C VAL A 42 1.04 6.96 -3.56
N ALA A 43 2.35 6.77 -3.49
CA ALA A 43 3.33 7.82 -3.35
C ALA A 43 3.57 8.56 -4.68
N GLU A 44 3.99 9.82 -4.59
CA GLU A 44 4.45 10.57 -5.77
C GLU A 44 5.85 10.11 -6.22
N HIS A 45 6.04 9.99 -7.54
CA HIS A 45 7.33 9.72 -8.17
C HIS A 45 8.05 11.04 -8.48
N PRO A 46 9.40 11.09 -8.46
CA PRO A 46 10.35 10.05 -8.06
C PRO A 46 10.59 10.00 -6.55
N LEU A 47 11.06 8.84 -6.07
CA LEU A 47 11.63 8.69 -4.72
C LEU A 47 13.16 8.67 -4.73
N SER A 48 13.78 8.19 -5.83
CA SER A 48 15.23 7.95 -5.91
C SER A 48 16.09 9.20 -5.94
N SER A 49 15.50 10.37 -6.23
CA SER A 49 16.21 11.65 -6.25
C SER A 49 15.96 12.50 -5.00
N LEU A 50 15.16 12.00 -4.06
CA LEU A 50 14.87 12.71 -2.82
C LEU A 50 16.07 12.62 -1.87
N THR A 51 16.29 13.70 -1.11
CA THR A 51 17.15 13.62 0.08
C THR A 51 16.46 12.83 1.18
N ASP A 52 17.21 12.43 2.21
CA ASP A 52 16.64 11.75 3.38
C ASP A 52 15.54 12.57 4.06
N GLU A 53 15.68 13.91 4.08
CA GLU A 53 14.67 14.80 4.63
C GLU A 53 13.40 14.80 3.78
N GLN A 54 13.53 14.94 2.46
CA GLN A 54 12.38 14.89 1.54
C GLN A 54 11.69 13.52 1.57
N CYS A 55 12.45 12.43 1.73
CA CYS A 55 11.90 11.09 1.95
C CYS A 55 11.10 11.02 3.25
N ARG A 56 11.57 11.65 4.34
CA ARG A 56 10.87 11.71 5.62
C ARG A 56 9.57 12.51 5.50
N GLU A 57 9.63 13.72 4.95
CA GLU A 57 8.44 14.53 4.69
C GLU A 57 7.41 13.76 3.85
N ARG A 58 7.86 13.05 2.81
CA ARG A 58 6.97 12.20 2.01
C ARG A 58 6.39 11.03 2.80
N ALA A 59 7.16 10.39 3.68
CA ALA A 59 6.65 9.31 4.51
C ALA A 59 5.58 9.81 5.50
N GLU A 60 5.78 11.00 6.06
CA GLU A 60 4.82 11.64 6.97
C GLU A 60 3.47 11.91 6.29
N THR A 61 3.45 12.29 5.00
CA THR A 61 2.19 12.49 4.29
C THR A 61 1.43 11.18 4.03
N LEU A 62 2.13 10.05 3.92
CA LEU A 62 1.52 8.73 3.68
C LEU A 62 1.11 8.02 4.98
N LEU A 63 1.67 8.44 6.13
CA LEU A 63 1.48 7.80 7.43
C LEU A 63 -0.01 7.60 7.81
N PRO A 64 -0.91 8.60 7.64
CA PRO A 64 -2.32 8.41 7.99
C PRO A 64 -2.99 7.26 7.20
N GLU A 65 -2.60 7.03 5.95
CA GLU A 65 -3.14 5.93 5.15
C GLU A 65 -2.57 4.58 5.60
N VAL A 66 -1.27 4.54 5.95
CA VAL A 66 -0.63 3.34 6.52
C VAL A 66 -1.34 2.93 7.80
N GLU A 67 -1.56 3.87 8.72
CA GLU A 67 -2.27 3.62 9.97
C GLU A 67 -3.69 3.10 9.73
N ARG A 68 -4.43 3.75 8.82
CA ARG A 68 -5.79 3.32 8.47
C ARG A 68 -5.83 1.89 7.92
N ILE A 69 -4.91 1.51 7.04
CA ILE A 69 -4.88 0.15 6.49
C ILE A 69 -4.51 -0.86 7.57
N LEU A 70 -3.45 -0.60 8.35
CA LEU A 70 -2.94 -1.58 9.33
C LEU A 70 -3.86 -1.75 10.54
N VAL A 71 -4.45 -0.66 11.04
CA VAL A 71 -5.29 -0.67 12.24
C VAL A 71 -6.77 -0.83 11.88
N GLY A 72 -7.22 -0.25 10.77
CA GLY A 72 -8.60 -0.40 10.29
C GLY A 72 -8.92 -1.80 9.76
N SER A 73 -7.95 -2.50 9.15
CA SER A 73 -8.11 -3.90 8.73
C SER A 73 -8.25 -4.87 9.93
N ALA A 74 -7.63 -4.54 11.07
CA ALA A 74 -7.76 -5.34 12.29
C ALA A 74 -9.17 -5.27 12.92
N ALA A 75 -9.85 -4.13 12.83
CA ALA A 75 -11.21 -3.96 13.35
C ALA A 75 -12.26 -4.74 12.54
N ALA A 76 -12.08 -4.87 11.21
CA ALA A 76 -13.02 -5.59 10.35
C ALA A 76 -12.87 -7.14 10.41
N LYS A 77 -11.77 -7.65 10.98
CA LYS A 77 -11.52 -9.10 11.14
C LYS A 77 -11.91 -9.65 12.52
N ALA A 78 -12.40 -8.79 13.43
CA ALA A 78 -12.77 -9.16 14.79
C ALA A 78 -14.26 -9.51 14.97
N ASP A 79 -15.04 -9.50 13.88
CA ASP A 79 -16.48 -9.85 13.85
C ASP A 79 -16.72 -11.22 13.18
#